data_AF-A0A814L9E3-F1
#
_entry.id   AF-A0A814L9E3-F1
#
_cell.length_a   1.000
_cell.length_b   1.000
_cell.length_c   1.000
_cell.angle_alpha   90.00
_cell.angle_beta   90.00
_cell.angle_gamma   90.00
#
_symmetry.space_group_name_H-M   'P 1'
#
loop_
_entity.id
_entity.type
_entity.pdbx_description
1 polymer ?
#
loop_
_entity_poly.entity_id
_entity_poly.type
_entity_poly.pdbx_seq_one_letter_code
_entity_poly.pdbx_strand_id
1 'polypeptide(L)'
;MAADTSSKLFSNPVNMFGLNHSTDSKISQLFKHLISLPPMDKYGSMSGRCDVETTQMETFLSRTFGFQNIHGQYIVHGVKAFHLHRSPYSMNPRSLIHFPSESAPKSFAMILQEILDWQHSYRVYADKNIRGMDKEFLRRALQGRSKYGKEAFHKDRLRNDLMRMARLRLRACDNELIQVVVETGIGLGIFAGTAIGIDETVRSLSASAIRQVLEEDGSTYRNVRAVVFALPIFGKRHRNSKTQDTYQVFADEFNQSHYQGPIPVLIADQDMHRLTVAIARNGFNVSELNPADSHGVFGEYWQNRGPAVEEKLALTTVGLLVQHHLINPYVLNPDHYHLI
;
A
#
# COMPACT_ATOMS: atom_id res chain seq x y z
N MET A 1 20.50 38.71 -19.01
CA MET A 1 20.94 37.31 -18.83
C MET A 1 21.09 37.06 -17.34
N ALA A 2 20.05 36.56 -16.69
CA ALA A 2 20.15 36.03 -15.33
C ALA A 2 20.21 34.51 -15.48
N ALA A 3 21.32 33.93 -15.03
CA ALA A 3 21.61 32.51 -15.17
C ALA A 3 20.65 31.69 -14.31
N ASP A 4 20.06 30.71 -14.98
CA ASP A 4 19.30 29.59 -14.44
C ASP A 4 20.16 28.82 -13.43
N THR A 5 19.99 29.15 -12.15
CA THR A 5 20.63 28.41 -11.06
C THR A 5 19.68 27.38 -10.48
N SER A 6 19.96 26.13 -10.84
CA SER A 6 19.77 24.93 -10.03
C SER A 6 18.46 24.12 -10.14
N SER A 7 18.17 23.61 -11.33
CA SER A 7 17.64 22.23 -11.44
C SER A 7 18.80 21.23 -11.29
N LYS A 8 19.30 21.06 -10.06
CA LYS A 8 19.94 19.77 -9.73
C LYS A 8 18.81 18.76 -9.74
N LEU A 9 18.55 18.14 -10.89
CA LEU A 9 17.77 16.92 -11.02
C LEU A 9 18.36 15.91 -10.04
N PHE A 10 17.77 15.81 -8.86
CA PHE A 10 18.10 14.76 -7.91
C PHE A 10 17.71 13.46 -8.61
N SER A 11 18.70 12.65 -9.01
CA SER A 11 18.43 11.28 -9.42
C SER A 11 17.83 10.58 -8.21
N ASN A 12 16.62 10.04 -8.34
CA ASN A 12 16.02 9.26 -7.27
C ASN A 12 16.95 8.10 -6.93
N PRO A 13 17.23 7.84 -5.64
CA PRO A 13 17.99 6.67 -5.26
C PRO A 13 17.21 5.43 -5.68
N VAL A 14 17.91 4.49 -6.32
CA VAL A 14 17.38 3.21 -6.77
C VAL A 14 18.43 2.14 -6.54
N ASN A 15 18.01 1.00 -5.99
CA ASN A 15 18.85 -0.18 -5.84
C ASN A 15 18.22 -1.39 -6.53
N MET A 16 19.03 -2.16 -7.27
CA MET A 16 18.61 -3.37 -7.98
C MET A 16 19.39 -4.56 -7.44
N PHE A 17 18.69 -5.65 -7.15
CA PHE A 17 19.26 -6.89 -6.64
C PHE A 17 18.78 -8.08 -7.46
N GLY A 18 19.57 -9.15 -7.50
CA GLY A 18 19.19 -10.42 -8.13
C GLY A 18 19.08 -10.43 -9.66
N LEU A 19 19.32 -9.32 -10.36
CA LEU A 19 19.28 -9.28 -11.83
C LEU A 19 20.24 -10.26 -12.50
N ASN A 20 21.42 -10.48 -11.90
CA ASN A 20 22.41 -11.43 -12.41
C ASN A 20 21.94 -12.89 -12.35
N HIS A 21 20.93 -13.18 -11.53
CA HIS A 21 20.32 -14.51 -11.42
C HIS A 21 19.11 -14.67 -12.36
N SER A 22 18.65 -13.59 -13.00
CA SER A 22 17.53 -13.62 -13.93
C SER A 22 18.01 -13.62 -15.37
N THR A 23 17.56 -14.61 -16.14
CA THR A 23 17.75 -14.67 -17.59
C THR A 23 16.72 -13.83 -18.35
N ASP A 24 15.86 -13.12 -17.63
CA ASP A 24 14.72 -12.42 -18.17
C ASP A 24 15.07 -10.99 -18.63
N SER A 25 15.45 -10.88 -19.90
CA SER A 25 15.81 -9.59 -20.50
C SER A 25 14.70 -8.55 -20.45
N LYS A 26 13.42 -8.97 -20.38
CA LYS A 26 12.28 -8.05 -20.27
C LYS A 26 12.20 -7.40 -18.88
N ILE A 27 12.53 -8.12 -17.81
CA ILE A 27 12.59 -7.55 -16.45
C ILE A 27 13.72 -6.53 -16.35
N SER A 28 14.87 -6.83 -16.95
CA SER A 28 15.99 -5.88 -17.00
C SER A 28 15.62 -4.59 -17.75
N GLN A 29 14.89 -4.70 -18.87
CA GLN A 29 14.38 -3.54 -19.62
C GLN A 29 13.33 -2.76 -18.81
N LEU A 30 12.41 -3.46 -18.15
CA LEU A 30 11.41 -2.87 -17.27
C LEU A 30 12.08 -2.06 -16.16
N PHE A 31 13.03 -2.62 -15.41
CA PHE A 31 13.71 -1.89 -14.34
C PHE A 31 14.41 -0.63 -14.85
N LYS A 32 15.10 -0.70 -16.01
CA LYS A 32 15.69 0.48 -16.65
C LYS A 32 14.63 1.55 -16.97
N HIS A 33 13.46 1.14 -17.47
CA HIS A 33 12.35 2.05 -17.72
C HIS A 33 11.82 2.69 -16.42
N LEU A 34 11.59 1.88 -15.37
CA LEU A 34 11.10 2.37 -14.09
C LEU A 34 12.06 3.39 -13.43
N ILE A 35 13.37 3.16 -13.56
CA ILE A 35 14.41 4.11 -13.10
C ILE A 35 14.39 5.42 -13.89
N SER A 36 14.01 5.37 -15.17
CA SER A 36 13.92 6.55 -16.04
C SER A 36 12.67 7.39 -15.82
N LEU A 37 11.72 6.92 -15.00
CA LEU A 37 10.52 7.68 -14.69
C LEU A 37 10.91 9.00 -14.01
N PRO A 38 10.27 10.13 -14.36
CA PRO A 38 10.50 11.38 -13.67
C PRO A 38 10.34 11.23 -12.15
N PRO A 39 11.05 12.03 -11.34
CA PRO A 39 10.90 11.98 -9.90
C PRO A 39 9.45 12.20 -9.46
N MET A 40 9.08 11.55 -8.35
CA MET A 40 7.82 11.83 -7.66
C MET A 40 7.82 13.29 -7.17
N ASP A 41 6.69 13.98 -7.35
CA ASP A 41 6.53 15.31 -6.76
C ASP A 41 6.21 15.20 -5.27
N LYS A 42 7.26 15.31 -4.44
CA LYS A 42 7.17 15.26 -2.97
C LYS A 42 6.62 16.53 -2.34
N TYR A 43 6.55 17.64 -3.10
CA TYR A 43 6.33 18.98 -2.55
C TYR A 43 5.13 19.71 -3.16
N GLY A 44 4.47 19.17 -4.19
CA GLY A 44 3.14 19.58 -4.65
C GLY A 44 2.06 18.71 -4.01
N SER A 45 1.56 17.74 -4.77
CA SER A 45 0.50 16.77 -4.41
C SER A 45 0.71 16.02 -3.08
N MET A 46 1.97 15.92 -2.64
CA MET A 46 2.37 15.21 -1.43
C MET A 46 2.68 16.12 -0.23
N SER A 47 2.46 17.43 -0.36
CA SER A 47 2.93 18.52 0.54
C SER A 47 2.32 18.60 1.95
N GLY A 48 1.52 17.62 2.36
CA GLY A 48 0.88 17.65 3.68
C GLY A 48 -0.42 18.45 3.76
N ARG A 49 -1.12 18.67 2.64
CA ARG A 49 -2.49 19.25 2.59
C ARG A 49 -3.59 18.29 3.09
N CYS A 50 -3.27 17.43 4.04
CA CYS A 50 -4.08 16.29 4.42
C CYS A 50 -5.46 16.68 4.93
N ASP A 51 -5.53 17.77 5.69
CA ASP A 51 -6.79 18.29 6.21
C ASP A 51 -7.72 18.78 5.08
N VAL A 52 -7.17 19.42 4.04
CA VAL A 52 -7.97 19.95 2.91
C VAL A 52 -8.56 18.81 2.09
N GLU A 53 -7.72 17.86 1.69
CA GLU A 53 -8.13 16.69 0.90
C GLU A 53 -9.10 15.80 1.68
N THR A 54 -8.88 15.61 2.99
CA THR A 54 -9.81 14.87 3.86
C THR A 54 -11.18 15.56 3.91
N THR A 55 -11.20 16.89 4.09
CA THR A 55 -12.44 17.68 4.10
C THR A 55 -13.16 17.60 2.75
N GLN A 56 -12.41 17.60 1.65
CA GLN A 56 -12.96 17.44 0.31
C GLN A 56 -13.60 16.07 0.13
N MET A 57 -12.98 15.01 0.66
CA MET A 57 -13.51 13.66 0.66
C MET A 57 -14.80 13.54 1.48
N GLU A 58 -14.80 14.03 2.73
CA GLU A 58 -16.00 14.02 3.58
C GLU A 58 -17.15 14.77 2.87
N THR A 59 -16.84 15.89 2.21
CA THR A 59 -17.80 16.67 1.44
C THR A 59 -18.34 15.88 0.24
N PHE A 60 -17.46 15.20 -0.52
CA PHE A 60 -17.84 14.34 -1.62
C PHE A 60 -18.75 13.20 -1.15
N LEU A 61 -18.36 12.46 -0.12
CA LEU A 61 -19.14 11.34 0.41
C LEU A 61 -20.49 11.81 0.96
N SER A 62 -20.52 12.98 1.61
CA SER A 62 -21.77 13.59 2.11
C SER A 62 -22.71 13.93 0.95
N ARG A 63 -22.20 14.54 -0.12
CA ARG A 63 -23.00 14.93 -1.29
C ARG A 63 -23.46 13.75 -2.13
N THR A 64 -22.59 12.77 -2.36
CA THR A 64 -22.85 11.65 -3.26
C THR A 64 -23.64 10.54 -2.57
N PHE A 65 -23.23 10.15 -1.36
CA PHE A 65 -23.77 8.98 -0.65
C PHE A 65 -24.51 9.34 0.65
N GLY A 66 -24.59 10.63 1.00
CA GLY A 66 -25.20 11.03 2.27
C GLY A 66 -24.41 10.53 3.47
N PHE A 67 -23.08 10.54 3.38
CA PHE A 67 -22.21 10.24 4.51
C PHE A 67 -22.48 11.17 5.69
N GLN A 68 -22.52 10.61 6.89
CA GLN A 68 -22.63 11.36 8.13
C GLN A 68 -21.97 10.59 9.28
N ASN A 69 -21.12 11.28 10.03
CA ASN A 69 -20.56 10.76 11.28
C ASN A 69 -21.66 10.59 12.33
N ILE A 70 -21.67 9.46 13.02
CA ILE A 70 -22.60 9.18 14.13
C ILE A 70 -22.01 9.76 15.41
N HIS A 71 -22.71 10.71 16.01
CA HIS A 71 -22.20 11.45 17.18
C HIS A 71 -21.94 10.52 18.38
N GLY A 72 -20.76 10.70 19.00
CA GLY A 72 -20.35 9.93 20.19
C GLY A 72 -20.05 8.45 19.94
N GLN A 73 -20.20 7.95 18.70
CA GLN A 73 -19.93 6.57 18.36
C GLN A 73 -18.59 6.43 17.63
N TYR A 74 -17.84 5.42 18.05
CA TYR A 74 -16.55 5.09 17.50
C TYR A 74 -16.55 3.61 17.16
N ILE A 75 -16.04 3.26 15.97
CA ILE A 75 -15.82 1.86 15.58
C ILE A 75 -14.68 1.31 16.45
N VAL A 76 -13.60 2.08 16.56
CA VAL A 76 -12.53 1.92 17.54
C VAL A 76 -12.05 3.31 17.96
N HIS A 77 -11.37 3.44 19.10
CA HIS A 77 -10.92 4.74 19.60
C HIS A 77 -10.09 5.49 18.54
N GLY A 78 -10.50 6.72 18.18
CA GLY A 78 -9.91 7.51 17.09
C GLY A 78 -10.63 7.38 15.73
N VAL A 79 -11.51 6.38 15.59
CA VAL A 79 -12.24 6.05 14.34
C VAL A 79 -13.73 6.25 14.55
N LYS A 80 -14.27 7.36 14.03
CA LYS A 80 -15.70 7.69 14.18
C LYS A 80 -16.56 6.69 13.41
N ALA A 81 -17.66 6.28 14.02
CA ALA A 81 -18.69 5.56 13.29
C ALA A 81 -19.41 6.50 12.31
N PHE A 82 -19.87 5.97 11.19
CA PHE A 82 -20.61 6.73 10.18
C PHE A 82 -21.72 5.88 9.57
N HIS A 83 -22.68 6.53 8.92
CA HIS A 83 -23.62 5.88 8.01
C HIS A 83 -23.62 6.56 6.65
N LEU A 84 -24.13 5.85 5.64
CA LEU A 84 -24.45 6.40 4.32
C LEU A 84 -25.99 6.41 4.17
N HIS A 85 -26.59 7.59 3.99
CA HIS A 85 -28.04 7.68 3.72
C HIS A 85 -28.43 7.08 2.37
N ARG A 86 -27.49 6.99 1.43
CA ARG A 86 -27.67 6.39 0.10
C ARG A 86 -26.62 5.31 -0.11
N SER A 87 -27.07 4.05 -0.11
CA SER A 87 -26.21 2.92 -0.44
C SER A 87 -25.85 2.95 -1.93
N PRO A 88 -24.58 2.74 -2.33
CA PRO A 88 -24.21 2.56 -3.73
C PRO A 88 -25.08 1.52 -4.45
N TYR A 89 -25.47 0.44 -3.76
CA TYR A 89 -26.32 -0.62 -4.31
C TYR A 89 -27.78 -0.22 -4.57
N SER A 90 -28.22 0.90 -4.02
CA SER A 90 -29.58 1.44 -4.22
C SER A 90 -29.66 2.54 -5.28
N MET A 91 -28.50 2.97 -5.81
CA MET A 91 -28.40 4.04 -6.80
C MET A 91 -28.50 3.47 -8.23
N ASN A 92 -28.80 4.33 -9.22
CA ASN A 92 -28.85 3.90 -10.62
C ASN A 92 -27.43 3.50 -11.11
N PRO A 93 -27.20 2.26 -11.59
CA PRO A 93 -25.86 1.78 -11.99
C PRO A 93 -25.22 2.57 -13.14
N ARG A 94 -26.01 3.31 -13.93
CA ARG A 94 -25.51 4.18 -15.00
C ARG A 94 -25.16 5.59 -14.53
N SER A 95 -25.30 5.88 -13.24
CA SER A 95 -24.94 7.19 -12.69
C SER A 95 -23.44 7.40 -12.84
N LEU A 96 -23.07 8.57 -13.37
CA LEU A 96 -21.68 8.98 -13.48
C LEU A 96 -21.23 9.60 -12.16
N ILE A 97 -20.25 8.99 -11.50
CA ILE A 97 -19.66 9.49 -10.25
C ILE A 97 -18.43 10.30 -10.61
N HIS A 98 -18.48 11.60 -10.32
CA HIS A 98 -17.34 12.51 -10.50
C HIS A 98 -16.52 12.58 -9.22
N PHE A 99 -15.26 12.19 -9.32
CA PHE A 99 -14.32 12.26 -8.22
C PHE A 99 -13.75 13.68 -8.11
N PRO A 100 -13.59 14.20 -6.87
CA PRO A 100 -13.05 15.53 -6.67
C PRO A 100 -11.60 15.62 -7.20
N SER A 101 -11.24 16.77 -7.78
CA SER A 101 -9.86 17.12 -8.13
C SER A 101 -9.73 18.64 -8.09
N GLU A 102 -8.85 19.17 -7.21
CA GLU A 102 -8.55 20.61 -7.18
C GLU A 102 -7.57 21.02 -8.30
N SER A 103 -6.82 20.06 -8.84
CA SER A 103 -5.59 20.25 -9.62
C SER A 103 -5.69 19.83 -11.09
N ALA A 104 -6.68 19.02 -11.48
CA ALA A 104 -6.83 18.55 -12.85
C ALA A 104 -7.99 19.26 -13.57
N PRO A 105 -7.79 19.73 -14.82
CA PRO A 105 -8.83 20.40 -15.62
C PRO A 105 -9.99 19.48 -16.03
N LYS A 106 -9.93 18.18 -15.70
CA LYS A 106 -11.01 17.20 -15.91
C LYS A 106 -11.11 16.33 -14.66
N SER A 107 -12.26 16.33 -14.00
CA SER A 107 -12.54 15.38 -12.91
C SER A 107 -12.54 13.96 -13.47
N PHE A 108 -11.79 13.07 -12.82
CA PHE A 108 -11.91 11.63 -13.08
C PHE A 108 -13.35 11.21 -12.76
N ALA A 109 -13.92 10.34 -13.58
CA ALA A 109 -15.28 9.85 -13.37
C ALA A 109 -15.38 8.38 -13.76
N MET A 110 -16.23 7.64 -13.04
CA MET A 110 -16.57 6.25 -13.32
C MET A 110 -18.09 6.11 -13.31
N ILE A 111 -18.62 5.22 -14.12
CA ILE A 111 -20.02 4.83 -13.94
C ILE A 111 -20.13 3.97 -12.68
N LEU A 112 -21.25 4.09 -11.97
CA LEU A 112 -21.45 3.36 -10.72
C LEU A 112 -21.29 1.85 -10.90
N GLN A 113 -21.72 1.29 -12.04
CA GLN A 113 -21.52 -0.13 -12.35
C GLN A 113 -20.04 -0.54 -12.33
N GLU A 114 -19.12 0.27 -12.84
CA GLU A 114 -17.68 -0.04 -12.80
C GLU A 114 -17.17 -0.12 -11.35
N ILE A 115 -17.65 0.78 -10.49
CA ILE A 115 -17.33 0.79 -9.06
C ILE A 115 -17.87 -0.49 -8.39
N LEU A 116 -19.10 -0.89 -8.71
CA LEU A 116 -19.70 -2.12 -8.19
C LEU A 116 -18.93 -3.34 -8.69
N ASP A 117 -18.58 -3.42 -9.97
CA ASP A 117 -17.81 -4.54 -10.52
C ASP A 117 -16.45 -4.69 -9.83
N TRP A 118 -15.79 -3.57 -9.50
CA TRP A 118 -14.56 -3.56 -8.70
C TRP A 118 -14.79 -3.99 -7.23
N GLN A 119 -15.90 -3.61 -6.61
CA GLN A 119 -16.25 -4.13 -5.28
C GLN A 119 -16.43 -5.64 -5.29
N HIS A 120 -17.07 -6.16 -6.35
CA HIS A 120 -17.35 -7.58 -6.53
C HIS A 120 -16.10 -8.40 -6.87
N SER A 121 -15.09 -7.79 -7.50
CA SER A 121 -13.83 -8.46 -7.80
C SER A 121 -12.95 -8.64 -6.56
N TYR A 122 -13.32 -8.09 -5.41
CA TYR A 122 -12.56 -8.20 -4.17
C TYR A 122 -12.33 -9.66 -3.75
N ARG A 123 -11.08 -10.00 -3.44
CA ARG A 123 -10.62 -11.30 -2.98
C ARG A 123 -9.86 -11.13 -1.67
N VAL A 124 -10.09 -12.01 -0.71
CA VAL A 124 -9.29 -12.09 0.52
C VAL A 124 -8.50 -13.37 0.49
N TYR A 125 -7.18 -13.28 0.60
CA TYR A 125 -6.34 -14.45 0.80
C TYR A 125 -6.03 -14.61 2.28
N ALA A 126 -6.31 -15.80 2.78
CA ALA A 126 -6.15 -16.13 4.19
C ALA A 126 -5.35 -17.42 4.33
N ASP A 127 -4.48 -17.48 5.34
CA ASP A 127 -3.81 -18.72 5.66
C ASP A 127 -4.80 -19.69 6.30
N LYS A 128 -4.99 -20.85 5.66
CA LYS A 128 -5.96 -21.89 6.07
C LYS A 128 -5.75 -22.43 7.48
N ASN A 129 -4.56 -22.23 8.05
CA ASN A 129 -4.20 -22.71 9.38
C ASN A 129 -4.51 -21.67 10.48
N ILE A 130 -4.99 -20.47 10.14
CA ILE A 130 -5.43 -19.47 11.12
C ILE A 130 -6.90 -19.68 11.45
N ARG A 131 -7.17 -20.06 12.70
CA ARG A 131 -8.53 -20.05 13.28
C ARG A 131 -8.79 -18.72 13.97
N GLY A 132 -10.03 -18.21 13.87
CA GLY A 132 -10.49 -17.07 14.66
C GLY A 132 -10.28 -15.68 14.02
N MET A 133 -10.35 -15.58 12.69
CA MET A 133 -10.54 -14.29 12.00
C MET A 133 -12.02 -13.86 12.08
N ASP A 134 -12.51 -13.65 13.30
CA ASP A 134 -13.86 -13.17 13.57
C ASP A 134 -13.91 -11.63 13.68
N LYS A 135 -15.13 -11.08 13.78
CA LYS A 135 -15.33 -9.62 13.96
C LYS A 135 -14.57 -9.08 15.18
N GLU A 136 -14.39 -9.91 16.21
CA GLU A 136 -13.72 -9.53 17.44
C GLU A 136 -12.18 -9.50 17.28
N PHE A 137 -11.61 -10.40 16.48
CA PHE A 137 -10.22 -10.32 16.03
C PHE A 137 -9.97 -9.04 15.25
N LEU A 138 -10.80 -8.74 14.25
CA LEU A 138 -10.67 -7.51 13.46
C LEU A 138 -10.76 -6.28 14.36
N ARG A 139 -11.73 -6.23 15.28
CA ARG A 139 -11.88 -5.13 16.24
C ARG A 139 -10.63 -4.94 17.12
N ARG A 140 -10.03 -6.03 17.63
CA ARG A 140 -8.78 -5.97 18.42
C ARG A 140 -7.61 -5.49 17.56
N ALA A 141 -7.45 -6.04 16.36
CA ALA A 141 -6.38 -5.65 15.44
C ALA A 141 -6.45 -4.15 15.08
N LEU A 142 -7.65 -3.63 14.79
CA LEU A 142 -7.90 -2.21 14.54
C LEU A 142 -7.59 -1.32 15.75
N GLN A 143 -7.63 -1.86 16.98
CA GLN A 143 -7.22 -1.17 18.20
C GLN A 143 -5.71 -1.26 18.48
N GLY A 144 -4.93 -1.86 17.57
CA GLY A 144 -3.52 -2.18 17.81
C GLY A 144 -3.34 -3.22 18.93
N ARG A 145 -4.36 -4.03 19.21
CA ARG A 145 -4.38 -5.02 20.29
C ARG A 145 -4.32 -6.42 19.72
N SER A 146 -3.60 -7.28 20.43
CA SER A 146 -3.53 -8.72 20.17
C SER A 146 -4.05 -9.48 21.37
N LYS A 147 -4.62 -10.68 21.15
CA LYS A 147 -4.96 -11.61 22.25
C LYS A 147 -3.76 -12.02 23.08
N TYR A 148 -2.55 -11.83 22.54
CA TYR A 148 -1.27 -12.12 23.20
C TYR A 148 -0.64 -10.88 23.85
N GLY A 149 -1.32 -9.72 23.87
CA GLY A 149 -0.79 -8.50 24.49
C GLY A 149 0.58 -8.09 23.94
N LYS A 150 1.50 -7.71 24.83
CA LYS A 150 2.88 -7.31 24.46
C LYS A 150 3.67 -8.45 23.81
N GLU A 151 3.31 -9.71 24.08
CA GLU A 151 4.03 -10.87 23.55
C GLU A 151 3.91 -11.00 22.03
N ALA A 152 2.88 -10.37 21.44
CA ALA A 152 2.74 -10.26 19.99
C ALA A 152 3.92 -9.52 19.32
N PHE A 153 4.65 -8.71 20.08
CA PHE A 153 5.78 -7.92 19.60
C PHE A 153 7.15 -8.51 20.00
N HIS A 154 7.19 -9.72 20.56
CA HIS A 154 8.46 -10.42 20.72
C HIS A 154 9.11 -10.65 19.35
N LYS A 155 10.39 -10.30 19.23
CA LYS A 155 11.11 -10.23 17.94
C LYS A 155 10.97 -11.49 17.10
N ASP A 156 11.16 -12.68 17.69
CA ASP A 156 11.09 -13.95 16.95
C ASP A 156 9.70 -14.22 16.42
N ARG A 157 8.68 -13.95 17.24
CA ARG A 157 7.29 -14.10 16.86
C ARG A 157 6.91 -13.12 15.76
N LEU A 158 7.22 -11.84 15.94
CA LEU A 158 6.95 -10.79 14.97
C LEU A 158 7.63 -11.10 13.63
N ARG A 159 8.89 -11.55 13.65
CA ARG A 159 9.60 -11.98 12.45
C ARG A 159 8.90 -13.14 11.75
N ASN A 160 8.49 -14.17 12.49
CA ASN A 160 7.78 -15.32 11.92
C ASN A 160 6.42 -14.91 11.32
N ASP A 161 5.69 -14.02 12.00
CA ASP A 161 4.43 -13.48 11.50
C ASP A 161 4.65 -12.65 10.22
N LEU A 162 5.70 -11.81 10.16
CA LEU A 162 6.07 -11.05 8.96
C LEU A 162 6.48 -11.96 7.79
N MET A 163 7.28 -13.00 8.04
CA MET A 163 7.63 -13.99 7.01
C MET A 163 6.39 -14.71 6.49
N ARG A 164 5.47 -15.07 7.39
CA ARG A 164 4.22 -15.73 7.02
C ARG A 164 3.34 -14.81 6.17
N MET A 165 3.20 -13.54 6.54
CA MET A 165 2.48 -12.54 5.76
C MET A 165 3.10 -12.36 4.36
N ALA A 166 4.43 -12.26 4.29
CA ALA A 166 5.18 -12.18 3.04
C ALA A 166 4.91 -13.39 2.12
N ARG A 167 5.00 -14.61 2.66
CA ARG A 167 4.68 -15.84 1.91
C ARG A 167 3.25 -15.84 1.40
N LEU A 168 2.29 -15.53 2.25
CA LEU A 168 0.88 -15.54 1.88
C LEU A 168 0.62 -14.53 0.75
N ARG A 169 1.16 -13.32 0.87
CA ARG A 169 1.02 -12.27 -0.15
C ARG A 169 1.64 -12.68 -1.49
N LEU A 170 2.88 -13.16 -1.49
CA LEU A 170 3.55 -13.56 -2.72
C LEU A 170 2.87 -14.78 -3.38
N ARG A 171 2.38 -15.74 -2.59
CA ARG A 171 1.59 -16.88 -3.11
C ARG A 171 0.25 -16.46 -3.68
N ALA A 172 -0.43 -15.48 -3.05
CA ALA A 172 -1.65 -14.91 -3.59
C ALA A 172 -1.39 -14.27 -4.96
N CYS A 173 -0.38 -13.40 -5.05
CA CYS A 173 0.04 -12.80 -6.32
C CYS A 173 0.39 -13.87 -7.37
N ASP A 174 1.13 -14.92 -6.98
CA ASP A 174 1.49 -16.01 -7.90
C ASP A 174 0.25 -16.76 -8.42
N ASN A 175 -0.72 -17.04 -7.54
CA ASN A 175 -1.98 -17.69 -7.92
C ASN A 175 -2.87 -16.81 -8.80
N GLU A 176 -2.77 -15.48 -8.67
CA GLU A 176 -3.45 -14.50 -9.52
C GLU A 176 -2.70 -14.21 -10.84
N LEU A 177 -1.66 -15.00 -11.15
CA LEU A 177 -0.86 -14.85 -12.37
C LEU A 177 -0.17 -13.48 -12.48
N ILE A 178 0.12 -12.86 -11.33
CA ILE A 178 0.88 -11.61 -11.26
C ILE A 178 2.33 -11.88 -11.62
N GLN A 179 2.87 -11.04 -12.50
CA GLN A 179 4.25 -11.13 -12.97
C GLN A 179 5.19 -10.19 -12.25
N VAL A 180 4.71 -9.01 -11.87
CA VAL A 180 5.50 -8.02 -11.13
C VAL A 180 4.72 -7.59 -9.91
N VAL A 181 5.28 -7.87 -8.73
CA VAL A 181 4.67 -7.48 -7.46
C VAL A 181 5.22 -6.12 -7.05
N VAL A 182 4.35 -5.16 -6.72
CA VAL A 182 4.73 -3.83 -6.24
C VAL A 182 4.23 -3.66 -4.81
N GLU A 183 5.11 -3.34 -3.88
CA GLU A 183 4.80 -3.25 -2.45
C GLU A 183 5.48 -2.04 -1.79
N THR A 184 4.90 -1.50 -0.72
CA THR A 184 5.54 -0.48 0.13
C THR A 184 6.22 -1.08 1.37
N GLY A 185 6.40 -2.40 1.39
CA GLY A 185 6.92 -3.18 2.51
C GLY A 185 5.82 -3.78 3.38
N ILE A 186 5.88 -5.09 3.58
CA ILE A 186 4.79 -5.87 4.21
C ILE A 186 4.83 -5.70 5.73
N GLY A 187 3.69 -5.35 6.32
CA GLY A 187 3.53 -5.23 7.77
C GLY A 187 4.14 -3.94 8.34
N LEU A 188 4.53 -2.99 7.48
CA LEU A 188 5.09 -1.73 7.93
C LEU A 188 4.04 -0.79 8.50
N GLY A 189 2.82 -0.76 7.95
CA GLY A 189 1.76 0.20 8.28
C GLY A 189 1.92 1.09 9.53
N ILE A 190 1.08 0.88 10.56
CA ILE A 190 1.11 1.70 11.79
C ILE A 190 2.37 1.41 12.61
N PHE A 191 2.93 0.22 12.45
CA PHE A 191 4.02 -0.31 13.24
C PHE A 191 5.39 0.27 12.87
N ALA A 192 5.52 0.86 11.68
CA ALA A 192 6.68 1.64 11.23
C ALA A 192 6.54 3.12 11.57
N GLY A 193 5.46 3.53 12.25
CA GLY A 193 5.33 4.87 12.83
C GLY A 193 6.10 4.99 14.14
N THR A 194 6.81 6.10 14.34
CA THR A 194 7.60 6.37 15.57
C THR A 194 6.74 6.46 16.83
N ALA A 195 5.43 6.71 16.69
CA ALA A 195 4.50 6.86 17.82
C ALA A 195 4.38 5.61 18.70
N ILE A 196 4.63 4.42 18.14
CA ILE A 196 4.56 3.15 18.90
C ILE A 196 5.93 2.80 19.52
N GLY A 197 7.03 3.42 19.03
CA GLY A 197 8.38 3.19 19.55
C GLY A 197 8.99 1.84 19.17
N ILE A 198 8.44 1.16 18.15
CA ILE A 198 8.95 -0.12 17.63
C ILE A 198 9.35 -0.05 16.15
N ASP A 199 9.34 1.15 15.58
CA ASP A 199 9.43 1.35 14.13
C ASP A 199 10.73 0.84 13.53
N GLU A 200 11.87 1.12 14.15
CA GLU A 200 13.16 0.59 13.66
C GLU A 200 13.19 -0.94 13.66
N THR A 201 12.65 -1.56 14.72
CA THR A 201 12.59 -3.03 14.83
C THR A 201 11.67 -3.61 13.75
N VAL A 202 10.50 -3.01 13.51
CA VAL A 202 9.55 -3.47 12.50
C VAL A 202 10.10 -3.31 11.09
N ARG A 203 10.71 -2.16 10.77
CA ARG A 203 11.34 -1.92 9.45
C ARG A 203 12.42 -2.96 9.17
N SER A 204 13.32 -3.19 10.12
CA SER A 204 14.41 -4.17 9.98
C SER A 204 13.87 -5.60 9.85
N LEU A 205 12.95 -6.01 10.71
CA LEU A 205 12.37 -7.36 10.66
C LEU A 205 11.54 -7.59 9.39
N SER A 206 10.82 -6.57 8.90
CA SER A 206 10.05 -6.64 7.66
C SER A 206 10.97 -6.82 6.45
N ALA A 207 12.00 -5.98 6.34
CA ALA A 207 13.02 -6.10 5.29
C ALA A 207 13.69 -7.47 5.27
N SER A 208 14.10 -7.96 6.45
CA SER A 208 14.77 -9.25 6.57
C SER A 208 13.84 -10.42 6.28
N ALA A 209 12.59 -10.36 6.76
CA ALA A 209 11.58 -11.37 6.52
C ALA A 209 11.27 -11.52 5.02
N ILE A 210 11.05 -10.42 4.30
CA ILE A 210 10.72 -10.50 2.87
C ILE A 210 11.93 -10.95 2.04
N ARG A 211 13.14 -10.47 2.36
CA ARG A 211 14.39 -10.95 1.72
C ARG A 211 14.51 -12.46 1.84
N GLN A 212 14.37 -12.99 3.06
CA GLN A 212 14.49 -14.42 3.32
C GLN A 212 13.40 -15.24 2.63
N VAL A 213 12.15 -14.76 2.61
CA VAL A 213 11.08 -15.44 1.85
C VAL A 213 11.38 -15.49 0.36
N LEU A 214 11.93 -14.41 -0.21
CA LEU A 214 12.31 -14.39 -1.62
C LEU A 214 13.51 -15.27 -1.94
N GLU A 215 14.41 -15.51 -0.99
CA GLU A 215 15.52 -16.47 -1.14
C GLU A 215 15.06 -17.93 -1.00
N GLU A 216 14.27 -18.23 0.04
CA GLU A 216 13.82 -19.58 0.35
C GLU A 216 12.74 -20.07 -0.64
N ASP A 217 11.71 -19.25 -0.85
CA ASP A 217 10.50 -19.64 -1.58
C ASP A 217 10.52 -19.11 -3.02
N GLY A 218 11.47 -18.22 -3.37
CA GLY A 218 11.54 -17.54 -4.67
C GLY A 218 11.45 -18.47 -5.88
N SER A 219 12.09 -19.63 -5.79
CA SER A 219 12.12 -20.65 -6.85
C SER A 219 10.80 -21.41 -7.03
N THR A 220 9.89 -21.29 -6.06
CA THR A 220 8.59 -21.98 -6.07
C THR A 220 7.50 -21.18 -6.77
N TYR A 221 7.67 -19.86 -6.90
CA TYR A 221 6.73 -18.98 -7.58
C TYR A 221 6.85 -19.17 -9.11
N ARG A 222 5.74 -19.43 -9.78
CA ARG A 222 5.70 -19.77 -11.21
C ARG A 222 5.50 -18.55 -12.11
N ASN A 223 4.78 -17.56 -11.60
CA ASN A 223 4.34 -16.38 -12.33
C ASN A 223 5.09 -15.13 -11.90
N VAL A 224 5.44 -15.00 -10.61
CA VAL A 224 6.16 -13.83 -10.10
C VAL A 224 7.59 -13.80 -10.65
N ARG A 225 7.87 -12.79 -11.47
CA ARG A 225 9.15 -12.59 -12.18
C ARG A 225 9.99 -11.45 -11.60
N ALA A 226 9.39 -10.54 -10.84
CA ALA A 226 10.09 -9.47 -10.15
C ALA A 226 9.28 -8.93 -8.97
N VAL A 227 9.97 -8.35 -7.99
CA VAL A 227 9.38 -7.56 -6.91
C VAL A 227 9.93 -6.14 -6.94
N VAL A 228 9.06 -5.15 -6.80
CA VAL A 228 9.40 -3.73 -6.73
C VAL A 228 8.92 -3.17 -5.40
N PHE A 229 9.85 -2.67 -4.58
CA PHE A 229 9.52 -1.93 -3.36
C PHE A 229 9.47 -0.43 -3.65
N ALA A 230 8.28 0.15 -3.57
CA ALA A 230 8.03 1.58 -3.69
C ALA A 230 8.15 2.24 -2.30
N LEU A 231 9.34 2.76 -1.98
CA LEU A 231 9.69 3.27 -0.66
C LEU A 231 10.05 4.76 -0.74
N PRO A 232 9.04 5.66 -0.75
CA PRO A 232 9.27 7.09 -0.87
C PRO A 232 10.02 7.68 0.34
N ILE A 233 11.02 8.52 0.05
CA ILE A 233 11.85 9.20 1.06
C ILE A 233 11.29 10.60 1.33
N PHE A 234 10.66 10.83 2.49
CA PHE A 234 10.02 12.12 2.80
C PHE A 234 10.90 13.12 3.57
N GLY A 235 12.19 12.82 3.77
CA GLY A 235 13.10 13.66 4.55
C GLY A 235 13.81 14.78 3.75
N LYS A 236 13.55 16.05 4.07
CA LYS A 236 14.58 17.10 3.96
C LYS A 236 15.55 16.91 5.13
N ARG A 237 16.77 16.41 4.88
CA ARG A 237 17.95 16.46 5.76
C ARG A 237 17.69 16.99 7.19
N HIS A 238 17.15 16.18 8.09
CA HIS A 238 17.43 16.42 9.51
C HIS A 238 18.88 15.99 9.72
N ARG A 239 19.80 16.97 9.62
CA ARG A 239 21.25 16.78 9.64
C ARG A 239 21.78 15.98 10.84
N ASN A 240 20.98 15.73 11.88
CA ASN A 240 21.43 15.15 13.15
C ASN A 240 20.59 13.98 13.70
N SER A 241 19.54 13.48 13.02
CA SER A 241 18.81 12.29 13.50
C SER A 241 19.12 11.08 12.63
N LYS A 242 19.76 10.07 13.22
CA LYS A 242 20.05 8.73 12.68
C LYS A 242 18.80 7.90 12.34
N THR A 243 17.65 8.51 12.06
CA THR A 243 16.45 7.77 11.67
C THR A 243 16.72 7.15 10.30
N GLN A 244 17.01 5.85 10.28
CA GLN A 244 17.09 5.08 9.05
C GLN A 244 15.68 5.07 8.44
N ASP A 245 15.54 5.81 7.33
CA ASP A 245 14.33 5.76 6.51
C ASP A 245 14.09 4.32 6.05
N THR A 246 12.83 3.91 5.92
CA THR A 246 12.41 2.59 5.42
C THR A 246 13.16 2.20 4.14
N TYR A 247 13.33 3.16 3.21
CA TYR A 247 14.12 2.95 2.00
C TYR A 247 15.53 2.44 2.33
N GLN A 248 16.24 3.11 3.24
CA GLN A 248 17.62 2.79 3.58
C GLN A 248 17.70 1.44 4.30
N VAL A 249 16.75 1.14 5.20
CA VAL A 249 16.69 -0.15 5.90
C VAL A 249 16.56 -1.31 4.90
N PHE A 250 15.65 -1.19 3.92
CA PHE A 250 15.48 -2.22 2.90
C PHE A 250 16.72 -2.30 1.99
N ALA A 251 17.25 -1.16 1.55
CA ALA A 251 18.46 -1.14 0.72
C ALA A 251 19.65 -1.80 1.41
N ASP A 252 19.86 -1.49 2.69
CA ASP A 252 20.94 -2.05 3.50
C ASP A 252 20.77 -3.55 3.72
N GLU A 253 19.57 -4.02 4.07
CA GLU A 253 19.29 -5.44 4.31
C GLU A 253 19.59 -6.30 3.07
N PHE A 254 19.12 -5.88 1.90
CA PHE A 254 19.35 -6.61 0.64
C PHE A 254 20.82 -6.54 0.18
N ASN A 255 21.51 -5.44 0.47
CA ASN A 255 22.91 -5.25 0.12
C ASN A 255 23.87 -6.02 1.05
N GLN A 256 23.73 -5.87 2.37
CA GLN A 256 24.61 -6.51 3.37
C GLN A 256 24.50 -8.04 3.34
N SER A 257 23.28 -8.54 3.13
CA SER A 257 23.05 -9.99 3.04
C SER A 257 23.46 -10.58 1.69
N HIS A 258 23.87 -9.73 0.73
CA HIS A 258 24.12 -10.11 -0.66
C HIS A 258 22.97 -10.94 -1.24
N TYR A 259 21.77 -10.36 -1.37
CA TYR A 259 20.58 -11.09 -1.84
C TYR A 259 20.88 -12.05 -3.00
N GLN A 260 20.66 -13.36 -2.75
CA GLN A 260 20.92 -14.46 -3.70
C GLN A 260 19.65 -15.10 -4.25
N GLY A 261 18.48 -14.51 -3.97
CA GLY A 261 17.21 -15.11 -4.41
C GLY A 261 17.03 -15.02 -5.93
N PRO A 262 16.23 -15.95 -6.51
CA PRO A 262 16.07 -16.05 -7.96
C PRO A 262 15.16 -14.97 -8.56
N ILE A 263 14.44 -14.20 -7.75
CA ILE A 263 13.52 -13.16 -8.19
C ILE A 263 14.21 -11.79 -8.09
N PRO A 264 14.41 -11.07 -9.21
CA PRO A 264 14.93 -9.72 -9.16
C PRO A 264 14.12 -8.78 -8.28
N VAL A 265 14.82 -7.93 -7.54
CA VAL A 265 14.24 -6.92 -6.65
C VAL A 265 14.68 -5.53 -7.05
N LEU A 266 13.72 -4.61 -7.16
CA LEU A 266 13.95 -3.17 -7.33
C LEU A 266 13.48 -2.44 -6.08
N ILE A 267 14.35 -1.67 -5.43
CA ILE A 267 13.97 -0.74 -4.36
C ILE A 267 14.06 0.68 -4.94
N ALA A 268 12.94 1.40 -4.94
CA ALA A 268 12.84 2.71 -5.59
C ALA A 268 12.14 3.76 -4.70
N ASP A 269 12.73 4.95 -4.65
CA ASP A 269 12.10 6.16 -4.12
C ASP A 269 11.16 6.75 -5.18
N GLN A 270 9.96 6.17 -5.30
CA GLN A 270 8.99 6.51 -6.32
C GLN A 270 7.57 6.20 -5.85
N ASP A 271 6.57 6.84 -6.47
CA ASP A 271 5.17 6.51 -6.26
C ASP A 271 4.83 5.10 -6.79
N MET A 272 4.14 4.33 -5.96
CA MET A 272 3.72 2.96 -6.24
C MET A 272 2.79 2.87 -7.45
N HIS A 273 1.91 3.85 -7.67
CA HIS A 273 0.94 3.84 -8.77
C HIS A 273 1.63 4.12 -10.09
N ARG A 274 2.52 5.10 -10.11
CA ARG A 274 3.35 5.42 -11.26
C ARG A 274 4.15 4.21 -11.70
N LEU A 275 4.73 3.48 -10.75
CA LEU A 275 5.39 2.20 -11.02
C LEU A 275 4.40 1.18 -11.58
N THR A 276 3.27 0.98 -10.92
CA THR A 276 2.23 0.00 -11.33
C THR A 276 1.70 0.27 -12.74
N VAL A 277 1.37 1.52 -13.07
CA VAL A 277 0.90 1.94 -14.39
C VAL A 277 2.00 1.76 -15.43
N ALA A 278 3.25 2.12 -15.11
CA ALA A 278 4.37 1.92 -16.02
C ALA A 278 4.59 0.43 -16.31
N ILE A 279 4.52 -0.43 -15.27
CA ILE A 279 4.63 -1.89 -15.40
C ILE A 279 3.52 -2.44 -16.29
N ALA A 280 2.26 -2.06 -16.03
CA ALA A 280 1.11 -2.50 -16.82
C ALA A 280 1.21 -2.05 -18.29
N ARG A 281 1.67 -0.82 -18.54
CA ARG A 281 1.92 -0.30 -19.90
C ARG A 281 3.02 -1.04 -20.65
N ASN A 282 3.95 -1.67 -19.92
CA ASN A 282 4.95 -2.57 -20.49
C ASN A 282 4.42 -4.00 -20.71
N GLY A 283 3.12 -4.24 -20.51
CA GLY A 283 2.44 -5.49 -20.82
C GLY A 283 2.58 -6.58 -19.76
N PHE A 284 2.93 -6.21 -18.53
CA PHE A 284 3.02 -7.15 -17.42
C PHE A 284 1.74 -7.14 -16.58
N ASN A 285 1.36 -8.31 -16.08
CA ASN A 285 0.39 -8.39 -14.99
C ASN A 285 1.06 -7.90 -13.70
N VAL A 286 0.45 -6.92 -13.05
CA VAL A 286 1.02 -6.24 -11.88
C VAL A 286 0.07 -6.40 -10.69
N SER A 287 0.62 -6.60 -9.49
CA SER A 287 -0.18 -6.84 -8.29
C SER A 287 -1.12 -5.67 -8.00
N GLU A 288 -2.34 -5.99 -7.58
CA GLU A 288 -3.24 -5.00 -7.00
C GLU A 288 -2.65 -4.41 -5.71
N LEU A 289 -2.96 -3.15 -5.44
CA LEU A 289 -2.49 -2.45 -4.25
C LEU A 289 -3.09 -3.10 -3.01
N ASN A 290 -2.25 -3.54 -2.07
CA ASN A 290 -2.71 -4.19 -0.85
C ASN A 290 -3.46 -3.16 0.05
N PRO A 291 -4.73 -3.39 0.41
CA PRO A 291 -5.48 -2.50 1.31
C PRO A 291 -4.89 -2.40 2.72
N ALA A 292 -4.04 -3.34 3.15
CA ALA A 292 -3.34 -3.30 4.44
C ALA A 292 -2.04 -2.46 4.42
N ASP A 293 -1.41 -2.29 3.24
CA ASP A 293 -0.23 -1.42 3.05
C ASP A 293 -0.64 0.02 2.72
N SER A 294 -1.92 0.32 2.94
CA SER A 294 -2.57 1.60 2.75
C SER A 294 -2.14 2.70 3.72
N HIS A 295 -1.00 2.57 4.41
CA HIS A 295 -0.29 3.76 4.88
C HIS A 295 0.13 4.67 3.72
N GLY A 296 0.19 4.13 2.50
CA GLY A 296 0.22 4.95 1.29
C GLY A 296 -1.12 5.58 0.90
N VAL A 297 -2.29 5.02 1.28
CA VAL A 297 -3.56 5.36 0.60
C VAL A 297 -4.85 5.38 1.46
N PHE A 298 -5.09 4.53 2.46
CA PHE A 298 -6.40 4.43 3.16
C PHE A 298 -6.33 4.40 4.70
N GLY A 299 -5.25 3.87 5.28
CA GLY A 299 -5.12 3.68 6.73
C GLY A 299 -4.94 4.98 7.53
N GLU A 300 -4.40 6.02 6.90
CA GLU A 300 -4.19 7.32 7.56
C GLU A 300 -5.47 8.14 7.76
N TYR A 301 -6.61 7.73 7.17
CA TYR A 301 -7.88 8.44 7.33
C TYR A 301 -8.34 8.52 8.80
N TRP A 302 -7.71 7.75 9.69
CA TRP A 302 -8.22 7.51 11.03
C TRP A 302 -7.19 7.66 12.16
N GLN A 303 -5.90 7.90 11.87
CA GLN A 303 -4.84 7.86 12.90
C GLN A 303 -3.81 8.99 12.86
N ASN A 304 -4.25 10.22 12.59
CA ASN A 304 -3.53 11.49 12.79
C ASN A 304 -2.91 12.09 11.51
N ARG A 305 -3.03 13.42 11.48
CA ARG A 305 -2.59 14.36 10.45
C ARG A 305 -1.11 14.20 10.08
N GLY A 306 -0.82 13.52 8.96
CA GLY A 306 0.52 13.32 8.39
C GLY A 306 0.50 13.23 6.85
N PRO A 307 1.64 13.47 6.15
CA PRO A 307 1.70 13.97 4.77
C PRO A 307 1.33 12.96 3.65
N ALA A 308 1.21 13.50 2.42
CA ALA A 308 0.95 12.84 1.13
C ALA A 308 -0.52 12.48 0.80
N VAL A 309 -1.35 13.35 0.17
CA VAL A 309 -2.82 13.11 0.11
C VAL A 309 -3.51 13.27 -1.27
N GLU A 310 -2.89 13.80 -2.32
CA GLU A 310 -3.62 13.95 -3.61
C GLU A 310 -3.72 12.65 -4.43
N GLU A 311 -2.64 11.86 -4.51
CA GLU A 311 -2.73 10.46 -4.96
C GLU A 311 -3.58 9.65 -3.97
N LYS A 312 -3.56 10.00 -2.68
CA LYS A 312 -4.54 9.46 -1.75
C LYS A 312 -5.95 9.85 -2.16
N LEU A 313 -6.33 11.02 -2.65
CA LEU A 313 -7.74 11.39 -2.86
C LEU A 313 -8.46 10.52 -3.92
N ALA A 314 -7.86 10.32 -5.10
CA ALA A 314 -8.48 9.53 -6.17
C ALA A 314 -8.53 8.04 -5.80
N LEU A 315 -7.47 7.53 -5.19
CA LEU A 315 -7.39 6.15 -4.75
C LEU A 315 -8.20 5.93 -3.47
N THR A 316 -8.15 6.85 -2.51
CA THR A 316 -9.00 6.96 -1.30
C THR A 316 -10.45 6.91 -1.68
N THR A 317 -10.92 7.65 -2.68
CA THR A 317 -12.35 7.64 -2.98
C THR A 317 -12.76 6.31 -3.60
N VAL A 318 -12.03 5.86 -4.62
CA VAL A 318 -12.36 4.60 -5.30
C VAL A 318 -12.17 3.43 -4.36
N GLY A 319 -11.04 3.29 -3.66
CA GLY A 319 -10.82 2.20 -2.70
C GLY A 319 -11.56 2.33 -1.38
N LEU A 320 -12.00 3.51 -0.93
CA LEU A 320 -12.98 3.59 0.16
C LEU A 320 -14.31 3.02 -0.31
N LEU A 321 -14.72 3.28 -1.54
CA LEU A 321 -15.89 2.63 -2.11
C LEU A 321 -15.63 1.13 -2.33
N VAL A 322 -14.49 0.74 -2.90
CA VAL A 322 -14.27 -0.63 -3.39
C VAL A 322 -13.66 -1.59 -2.36
N GLN A 323 -13.04 -1.12 -1.28
CA GLN A 323 -12.31 -1.95 -0.32
C GLN A 323 -12.66 -1.67 1.16
N HIS A 324 -13.41 -0.60 1.48
CA HIS A 324 -13.78 -0.33 2.88
C HIS A 324 -14.94 -1.22 3.32
N HIS A 325 -14.75 -2.05 4.34
CA HIS A 325 -15.73 -3.03 4.81
C HIS A 325 -17.12 -2.50 5.21
N LEU A 326 -17.24 -1.20 5.54
CA LEU A 326 -18.54 -0.56 5.81
C LEU A 326 -19.30 -0.13 4.56
N ILE A 327 -18.66 -0.14 3.39
CA ILE A 327 -19.23 0.31 2.12
C ILE A 327 -19.26 -0.86 1.13
N ASN A 328 -18.20 -1.67 1.12
CA ASN A 328 -18.13 -2.91 0.39
C ASN A 328 -18.50 -4.11 1.32
N PRO A 329 -19.72 -4.68 1.20
CA PRO A 329 -20.13 -5.87 1.94
C PRO A 329 -19.31 -7.12 1.61
N TYR A 330 -18.65 -7.16 0.44
CA TYR A 330 -17.83 -8.30 0.02
C TYR A 330 -16.56 -8.47 0.84
N VAL A 331 -16.10 -7.43 1.54
CA VAL A 331 -14.89 -7.49 2.37
C VAL A 331 -15.04 -8.46 3.54
N LEU A 332 -16.27 -8.58 4.06
CA LEU A 332 -16.58 -9.50 5.17
C LEU A 332 -17.30 -10.76 4.68
N ASN A 333 -17.47 -10.93 3.37
CA ASN A 333 -18.13 -12.11 2.82
C ASN A 333 -17.19 -13.33 2.93
N PRO A 334 -17.52 -14.36 3.73
CA PRO A 334 -16.67 -15.55 3.86
C PRO A 334 -16.41 -16.26 2.53
N ASP A 335 -17.34 -16.18 1.57
CA ASP A 335 -17.19 -16.84 0.26
C ASP A 335 -16.07 -16.22 -0.59
N HIS A 336 -15.60 -15.02 -0.23
CA HIS A 336 -14.49 -14.34 -0.88
C HIS A 336 -13.14 -14.67 -0.23
N TYR A 337 -13.11 -15.52 0.81
CA TYR A 337 -11.88 -15.96 1.47
C TYR A 337 -11.30 -17.17 0.75
N HIS A 338 -10.22 -16.93 0.03
CA HIS A 338 -9.40 -17.95 -0.61
C HIS A 338 -8.35 -18.43 0.37
N LEU A 339 -8.55 -19.63 0.88
CA LEU A 339 -7.64 -20.28 1.81
C LEU A 339 -6.45 -20.88 1.06
N ILE A 340 -5.24 -20.39 1.32
CA ILE A 340 -3.98 -20.90 0.74
C ILE A 340 -3.25 -21.79 1.75
#